data_AF-A0A327X8H6-F1
#
_entry.id   AF-A0A327X8H6-F1
#
_cell.length_a   1.000
_cell.length_b   1.000
_cell.length_c   1.000
_cell.angle_alpha   90.00
_cell.angle_beta   90.00
_cell.angle_gamma   90.00
#
_symmetry.space_group_name_H-M   'P 1'
#
loop_
_entity.id
_entity.type
_entity.pdbx_description
1 polymer ?
#
loop_
_entity_poly.entity_id
_entity_poly.type
_entity_poly.pdbx_seq_one_letter_code
_entity_poly.pdbx_strand_id
1 'polypeptide(L)'
;MKSWKGFLALGIVYFLTIADTLAQCAMCRGTVESTMSNGRNQVAVGLNTGILYLFVTPYLLVAVIIFLWIRTSKKEHGKRLEISSRVRRAMSSM
;
A
#
# COMPACT_ATOMS: atom_id res chain seq x y z
N MET A 1 -10.36 6.28 -41.99
CA MET A 1 -10.09 4.82 -41.93
C MET A 1 -8.60 4.46 -41.70
N LYS A 2 -7.64 5.40 -41.70
CA LYS A 2 -6.20 5.09 -41.55
C LYS A 2 -5.78 4.83 -40.09
N SER A 3 -6.44 5.48 -39.13
CA SER A 3 -6.11 5.41 -37.69
C SER A 3 -6.46 4.06 -37.06
N TRP A 4 -7.52 3.39 -37.54
CA TRP A 4 -7.94 2.08 -37.01
C TRP A 4 -6.90 1.00 -37.24
N LYS A 5 -6.25 0.99 -38.41
CA LYS A 5 -5.15 0.06 -38.70
C LYS A 5 -3.96 0.28 -37.75
N GLY A 6 -3.72 1.53 -37.34
CA GLY A 6 -2.70 1.88 -36.35
C GLY A 6 -3.03 1.37 -34.95
N PHE A 7 -4.27 1.60 -34.48
CA PHE A 7 -4.73 1.07 -33.19
C PHE A 7 -4.76 -0.46 -33.15
N LEU A 8 -5.14 -1.10 -34.26
CA LEU A 8 -5.19 -2.55 -34.38
C LEU A 8 -3.77 -3.15 -34.43
N ALA A 9 -2.83 -2.50 -35.12
CA ALA A 9 -1.42 -2.89 -35.09
C ALA A 9 -0.79 -2.73 -33.69
N LEU A 10 -1.08 -1.62 -33.00
CA LEU A 10 -0.64 -1.39 -31.61
C LEU A 10 -1.21 -2.44 -30.64
N GLY A 11 -2.48 -2.78 -30.77
CA GLY A 11 -3.12 -3.81 -29.96
C GLY A 11 -2.51 -5.20 -30.17
N ILE A 12 -2.18 -5.55 -31.42
CA ILE A 12 -1.50 -6.81 -31.75
C ILE A 12 -0.09 -6.86 -31.15
N VAL A 13 0.70 -5.79 -31.28
CA VAL A 13 2.05 -5.72 -30.69
C VAL A 13 2.00 -5.81 -29.16
N TYR A 14 1.02 -5.16 -28.52
CA TYR A 14 0.82 -5.25 -27.08
C TYR A 14 0.46 -6.68 -26.63
N PHE A 15 -0.42 -7.37 -27.37
CA PHE A 15 -0.80 -8.74 -27.05
C PHE A 15 0.35 -9.75 -27.24
N LEU A 16 1.24 -9.51 -28.21
CA LEU A 16 2.41 -10.36 -28.44
C LEU A 16 3.50 -10.21 -27.37
N THR A 17 3.53 -9.11 -26.62
CA THR A 17 4.54 -8.84 -25.58
C THR A 17 4.07 -9.16 -24.16
N ILE A 18 2.79 -9.46 -23.96
CA ILE A 18 2.22 -9.71 -22.62
C ILE A 18 2.61 -11.07 -22.03
N ALA A 19 3.03 -12.02 -22.86
CA ALA A 19 3.33 -13.40 -22.47
C ALA A 19 4.50 -13.50 -21.46
N ASP A 20 5.43 -12.53 -21.48
CA ASP A 20 6.61 -12.53 -20.60
C ASP A 20 6.36 -11.85 -19.23
N THR A 21 5.14 -11.37 -18.98
CA THR A 21 4.81 -10.68 -17.72
C THR A 21 4.37 -11.62 -16.59
N LEU A 22 4.14 -12.92 -16.88
CA LEU A 22 3.68 -13.92 -15.90
C LEU A 22 4.81 -14.70 -15.20
N ALA A 23 6.07 -14.28 -15.29
CA ALA A 23 7.18 -15.01 -14.66
C ALA A 23 8.26 -14.17 -13.96
N GLN A 24 8.06 -12.85 -13.75
CA GLN A 24 9.05 -12.03 -13.03
C GLN A 24 9.14 -12.29 -11.51
N CYS A 25 8.47 -13.32 -10.99
CA CYS A 25 8.62 -13.78 -9.61
C CYS A 25 9.22 -15.20 -9.49
N ALA A 26 9.42 -15.94 -10.59
CA ALA A 26 9.97 -17.29 -10.56
C ALA A 26 11.50 -17.32 -10.72
N MET A 27 12.09 -16.38 -11.48
CA MET A 27 13.54 -16.33 -11.68
C MET A 27 14.29 -15.94 -10.40
N CYS A 28 13.84 -14.90 -9.70
CA CYS A 28 14.46 -14.48 -8.43
C CYS A 28 14.32 -15.56 -7.35
N ARG A 29 13.22 -16.32 -7.36
CA ARG A 29 12.99 -17.41 -6.41
C ARG A 29 13.89 -18.63 -6.72
N GLY A 30 14.09 -18.97 -7.98
CA GLY A 30 14.94 -20.08 -8.42
C GLY A 30 16.43 -19.88 -8.15
N THR A 31 16.95 -18.66 -8.32
CA THR A 31 18.35 -18.31 -7.97
C THR A 31 18.59 -18.34 -6.46
N VAL A 32 17.57 -18.00 -5.66
CA VAL A 32 17.65 -18.06 -4.19
C VAL A 32 17.59 -19.50 -3.69
N GLU A 33 16.69 -20.33 -4.23
CA GLU A 33 16.59 -21.75 -3.88
C GLU A 33 17.88 -22.52 -4.24
N SER A 34 18.48 -22.24 -5.39
CA SER A 34 19.77 -22.85 -5.77
C SER A 34 20.93 -22.40 -4.89
N THR A 35 20.86 -21.21 -4.29
CA THR A 35 21.84 -20.73 -3.30
C THR A 35 21.66 -21.44 -1.94
N MET A 36 20.43 -21.86 -1.60
CA MET A 36 20.13 -22.65 -0.39
C MET A 36 20.60 -24.09 -0.51
N SER A 37 20.34 -24.73 -1.65
CA SER A 37 20.80 -26.09 -1.93
C SER A 37 22.33 -26.22 -1.89
N ASN A 38 23.05 -25.16 -2.26
CA ASN A 38 24.51 -25.09 -2.25
C ASN A 38 25.13 -24.67 -0.89
N GLY A 39 24.36 -24.66 0.21
CA GLY A 39 24.88 -24.44 1.57
C GLY A 39 25.23 -22.99 1.93
N ARG A 40 24.84 -22.00 1.09
CA ARG A 40 25.04 -20.56 1.36
C ARG A 40 23.77 -19.96 1.98
N ASN A 41 23.47 -20.37 3.21
CA ASN A 41 22.23 -20.06 3.96
C ASN A 41 21.97 -18.57 4.26
N GLN A 42 22.91 -17.68 3.97
CA GLN A 42 22.81 -16.24 4.26
C GLN A 42 21.69 -15.55 3.47
N VAL A 43 21.29 -16.10 2.32
CA VAL A 43 20.30 -15.46 1.42
C VAL A 43 18.84 -15.85 1.76
N ALA A 44 18.55 -17.02 2.34
CA ALA A 44 17.17 -17.42 2.67
C ALA A 44 16.66 -16.81 3.98
N VAL A 45 17.55 -16.60 4.95
CA VAL A 45 17.17 -15.94 6.21
C VAL A 45 16.66 -14.52 5.93
N GLY A 46 17.30 -13.80 4.99
CA GLY A 46 16.86 -12.47 4.55
C GLY A 46 15.51 -12.45 3.81
N LEU A 47 15.10 -13.55 3.19
CA LEU A 47 13.85 -13.62 2.42
C LEU A 47 12.61 -13.69 3.31
N ASN A 48 12.62 -14.50 4.37
CA ASN A 48 11.52 -14.56 5.34
C ASN A 48 11.36 -13.21 6.06
N THR A 49 12.48 -12.53 6.36
CA THR A 49 12.46 -11.17 6.90
C THR A 49 11.84 -10.18 5.91
N GLY A 50 12.12 -10.30 4.61
CA GLY A 50 11.51 -9.47 3.57
C GLY A 50 10.00 -9.65 3.44
N ILE A 51 9.51 -10.90 3.49
CA ILE A 51 8.07 -11.20 3.46
C ILE A 51 7.37 -10.64 4.70
N LEU A 52 7.95 -10.85 5.89
CA LEU A 52 7.43 -10.27 7.13
C LEU A 52 7.43 -8.74 7.09
N TYR A 53 8.46 -8.11 6.53
CA TYR A 53 8.53 -6.66 6.40
C TYR A 53 7.43 -6.10 5.48
N LEU A 54 7.23 -6.72 4.30
CA LEU A 54 6.17 -6.34 3.37
C LEU A 54 4.77 -6.57 3.95
N PHE A 55 4.59 -7.64 4.74
CA PHE A 55 3.32 -7.93 5.39
C PHE A 55 3.02 -6.96 6.54
N VAL A 56 4.00 -6.63 7.39
CA VAL A 56 3.82 -5.78 8.58
C VAL A 56 3.67 -4.29 8.23
N THR A 57 4.37 -3.82 7.19
CA THR A 57 4.36 -2.41 6.75
C THR A 57 2.95 -1.82 6.57
N PRO A 58 2.01 -2.43 5.82
CA PRO A 58 0.68 -1.85 5.63
C PRO A 58 -0.10 -1.73 6.95
N TYR A 59 0.03 -2.69 7.87
CA TYR A 59 -0.65 -2.60 9.18
C TYR A 59 -0.09 -1.48 10.05
N LEU A 60 1.23 -1.27 10.04
CA LEU A 60 1.86 -0.16 10.77
C LEU A 60 1.43 1.20 10.20
N LEU A 61 1.40 1.34 8.88
CA LEU A 61 0.94 2.58 8.24
C LEU A 61 -0.50 2.92 8.63
N VAL A 62 -1.41 1.94 8.60
CA VAL A 62 -2.81 2.14 9.01
C VAL A 62 -2.90 2.52 10.49
N ALA A 63 -2.14 1.85 11.37
CA ALA A 63 -2.13 2.16 12.79
C ALA A 63 -1.69 3.61 13.07
N VAL A 64 -0.66 4.10 12.38
CA VAL A 64 -0.20 5.49 12.50
C VAL A 64 -1.26 6.48 12.05
N ILE A 65 -1.90 6.23 10.90
CA ILE A 65 -2.96 7.10 10.38
C ILE A 65 -4.13 7.18 11.36
N ILE A 66 -4.60 6.05 11.87
CA ILE A 66 -5.70 5.99 12.85
C ILE A 66 -5.32 6.74 14.12
N PHE A 67 -4.10 6.53 14.64
CA PHE A 67 -3.63 7.21 15.83
C PHE A 67 -3.62 8.74 15.67
N LEU A 68 -3.08 9.24 14.55
CA LEU A 68 -3.04 10.67 14.25
C LEU A 68 -4.45 11.24 14.07
N TRP A 69 -5.35 10.52 13.41
CA TRP A 69 -6.73 10.95 13.24
C TRP A 69 -7.46 11.07 14.58
N ILE A 70 -7.38 10.04 15.44
CA ILE A 70 -8.02 10.08 16.76
C ILE A 70 -7.46 11.25 17.58
N ARG A 71 -6.15 11.49 17.56
CA ARG A 71 -5.52 12.59 18.28
C ARG A 71 -6.05 13.96 17.83
N THR A 72 -6.19 14.16 16.53
CA THR A 72 -6.72 15.42 15.97
C THR A 72 -8.22 15.56 16.23
N SER A 73 -8.98 14.49 16.03
CA SER A 73 -10.43 14.48 16.24
C SER A 73 -10.81 14.83 17.69
N LYS A 74 -10.09 14.28 18.68
CA LYS A 74 -10.32 14.60 20.10
C LYS A 74 -10.10 16.09 20.42
N LYS A 75 -9.09 16.73 19.81
CA LYS A 75 -8.82 18.17 20.01
C LYS A 75 -9.95 19.03 19.43
N GLU A 76 -10.43 18.68 18.25
CA GLU A 76 -11.50 19.43 17.58
C GLU A 76 -12.84 19.25 18.30
N HIS A 77 -13.14 18.04 18.80
CA HIS A 77 -14.36 17.80 19.59
C HIS A 77 -14.40 18.67 20.85
N GLY A 78 -13.29 18.80 21.58
CA GLY A 78 -13.20 19.67 22.76
C GLY A 78 -13.52 21.14 22.46
N LYS A 79 -12.98 21.69 21.36
CA LYS A 79 -13.29 23.06 20.92
C LYS A 79 -14.76 23.23 20.53
N ARG A 80 -15.34 22.24 19.84
CA ARG A 80 -16.76 22.27 19.44
C ARG A 80 -17.68 22.21 20.66
N LEU A 81 -17.35 21.39 21.66
CA LEU A 81 -18.07 21.35 22.93
C LEU A 81 -17.97 22.67 23.69
N GLU A 82 -16.79 23.29 23.72
CA GLU A 82 -16.61 24.59 24.35
C GLU A 82 -17.48 25.67 23.68
N ILE A 83 -17.45 25.76 22.34
CA ILE A 83 -18.28 26.70 21.56
C ILE A 83 -19.78 26.42 21.81
N SER A 84 -20.21 25.16 21.76
CA SER A 84 -21.60 24.77 22.02
C SER A 84 -22.05 25.16 23.43
N SER A 85 -21.18 24.98 24.44
CA SER A 85 -21.46 25.38 25.83
C SER A 85 -21.60 26.90 26.00
N ARG A 86 -20.81 27.68 25.24
CA ARG A 86 -20.89 29.15 25.23
C ARG A 86 -22.17 29.62 24.56
N VAL A 87 -22.52 29.05 23.40
CA VAL A 87 -23.77 29.35 22.68
C VAL A 87 -24.99 29.00 23.52
N ARG A 88 -25.01 27.81 24.14
CA ARG A 88 -26.10 27.39 25.03
C ARG A 88 -26.28 28.34 26.22
N ARG A 89 -25.18 28.78 26.86
CA ARG A 89 -25.25 29.75 27.97
C ARG A 89 -25.81 31.10 27.52
N ALA A 90 -25.37 31.62 26.37
CA ALA A 90 -25.88 32.86 25.81
C ALA A 90 -27.37 32.76 25.44
N MET A 91 -27.82 31.60 24.95
CA MET A 91 -29.22 31.35 24.62
C MET A 91 -30.10 31.19 25.87
N SER A 92 -29.58 30.66 26.98
CA SER A 92 -30.34 30.55 28.24
C SER A 92 -30.47 31.87 29.01
N SER A 93 -29.67 32.89 28.66
CA SER A 93 -29.73 34.23 29.27
C SER A 93 -30.62 35.21 28.52
N MET A 94 -31.33 34.74 27.48
CA MET A 94 -32.27 35.49 26.66
C MET A 94 -33.68 34.93 26.89
#